data_AF-C4F8D1-F1
#
_entry.id   AF-C4F8D1-F1
#
_cell.length_a   1.000
_cell.length_b   1.000
_cell.length_c   1.000
_cell.angle_alpha   90.00
_cell.angle_beta   90.00
_cell.angle_gamma   90.00
#
_symmetry.space_group_name_H-M   'P 1'
#
loop_
_entity.id
_entity.type
_entity.pdbx_description
1 polymer ?
#
loop_
_entity_poly.entity_id
_entity_poly.type
_entity_poly.pdbx_seq_one_letter_code
_entity_poly.pdbx_strand_id
1 'polypeptide(L)'
;MFEKVKSALGATTSALTALSAAVGIFAWMNITPEMVGQAAYDTMRTWLPFVMFALGAIFGAGVTYVAAVRKAGRYETARVERNAAIIRNMDFKEKAALLYLHEHGHRDVDEWEHEEMAQAFYNLSAMGYVEGDTIGPDKKRWTLSTAAMEAIDHDPAIFKAMESELGMTGRD
;
A
#
# COMPACT_ATOMS: atom_id res chain seq x y z
N MET A 1 -26.33 -2.09 28.21
CA MET A 1 -25.87 -3.51 28.23
C MET A 1 -24.51 -3.69 27.55
N PHE A 2 -24.28 -3.07 26.39
CA PHE A 2 -23.00 -3.14 25.63
C PHE A 2 -21.75 -2.60 26.34
N GLU A 3 -21.87 -1.56 27.17
CA GLU A 3 -20.69 -1.01 27.90
C GLU A 3 -20.16 -1.95 28.99
N LYS A 4 -21.05 -2.67 29.68
CA LYS A 4 -20.66 -3.69 30.67
C LYS A 4 -19.91 -4.85 30.00
N VAL A 5 -20.27 -5.21 28.76
CA VAL A 5 -19.60 -6.27 27.99
C VAL A 5 -18.20 -5.83 27.55
N LYS A 6 -18.01 -4.60 27.09
CA LYS A 6 -16.67 -4.06 26.75
C LYS A 6 -15.75 -3.94 27.97
N SER A 7 -16.29 -3.49 29.10
CA SER A 7 -15.53 -3.38 30.35
C SER A 7 -15.16 -4.76 30.92
N ALA A 8 -16.08 -5.73 30.87
CA ALA A 8 -15.80 -7.11 31.26
C ALA A 8 -14.76 -7.76 30.35
N LEU A 9 -14.86 -7.59 29.02
CA LEU A 9 -13.85 -8.08 28.07
C LEU A 9 -12.48 -7.43 28.30
N GLY A 10 -12.45 -6.11 28.56
CA GLY A 10 -11.21 -5.38 28.83
C GLY A 10 -10.53 -5.84 30.13
N ALA A 11 -11.32 -6.06 31.18
CA ALA A 11 -10.82 -6.58 32.46
C ALA A 11 -10.36 -8.04 32.37
N THR A 12 -11.04 -8.89 31.60
CA THR A 12 -10.60 -10.27 31.37
C THR A 12 -9.36 -10.34 30.49
N THR A 13 -9.23 -9.44 29.50
CA THR A 13 -8.05 -9.40 28.62
C THR A 13 -6.83 -8.89 29.36
N SER A 14 -6.96 -7.87 30.22
CA SER A 14 -5.85 -7.39 31.05
C SER A 14 -5.45 -8.42 32.11
N ALA A 15 -6.41 -9.13 32.71
CA ALA A 15 -6.14 -10.23 33.64
C ALA A 15 -5.44 -11.41 32.95
N LEU A 16 -5.86 -11.80 31.74
CA LEU A 16 -5.19 -12.86 30.98
C LEU A 16 -3.78 -12.45 30.59
N THR A 17 -3.55 -11.21 30.18
CA THR A 17 -2.21 -10.71 29.82
C THR A 17 -1.30 -10.64 31.03
N ALA A 18 -1.80 -10.17 32.18
CA ALA A 18 -1.06 -10.15 33.43
C ALA A 18 -0.72 -11.57 33.93
N LEU A 19 -1.67 -12.51 33.83
CA LEU A 19 -1.46 -13.92 34.13
C LEU A 19 -0.47 -14.57 33.17
N SER A 20 -0.53 -14.24 31.88
CA SER A 20 0.41 -14.73 30.87
C SER A 20 1.84 -14.26 31.14
N ALA A 21 2.01 -12.99 31.50
CA ALA A 21 3.30 -12.43 31.91
C ALA A 21 3.82 -13.08 33.19
N ALA A 22 2.97 -13.26 34.20
CA ALA A 22 3.33 -13.92 35.46
C ALA A 22 3.74 -15.38 35.22
N VAL A 23 2.97 -16.14 34.45
CA VAL A 23 3.29 -17.54 34.11
C VAL A 23 4.60 -17.64 33.33
N GLY A 24 4.86 -16.72 32.39
CA GLY A 24 6.14 -16.65 31.67
C GLY A 24 7.34 -16.38 32.59
N ILE A 25 7.20 -15.44 33.53
CA ILE A 25 8.24 -15.12 34.53
C ILE A 25 8.48 -16.30 35.48
N PHE A 26 7.42 -16.99 35.91
CA PHE A 26 7.52 -18.15 36.82
C PHE A 26 8.20 -19.35 36.15
N ALA A 27 7.89 -19.60 34.88
CA ALA A 27 8.58 -20.61 34.09
C ALA A 27 10.07 -20.27 33.91
N TRP A 28 10.40 -19.00 33.67
CA TRP A 28 11.78 -18.54 33.54
C TRP A 28 12.58 -18.65 34.84
N MET A 29 11.96 -18.30 35.98
CA MET A 29 12.59 -18.32 37.30
C MET A 29 12.58 -19.70 37.97
N ASN A 30 12.06 -20.73 37.30
CA ASN A 30 12.00 -22.12 37.79
C ASN A 30 11.37 -22.24 39.19
N ILE A 31 10.31 -21.45 39.43
CA ILE A 31 9.69 -21.28 40.75
C ILE A 31 9.06 -22.60 41.22
N THR A 32 9.42 -23.04 42.43
CA THR A 32 8.90 -24.27 43.04
C THR A 32 7.68 -23.98 43.95
N PRO A 33 6.86 -25.00 44.28
CA PRO A 33 5.70 -24.83 45.17
C PRO A 33 6.08 -24.26 46.55
N GLU A 34 7.32 -24.50 46.99
CA GLU A 34 7.87 -24.02 48.26
C GLU A 34 8.10 -22.50 48.26
N MET A 35 8.28 -21.88 47.09
CA MET A 35 8.59 -20.44 46.97
C MET A 35 7.35 -19.53 46.92
N VAL A 36 6.22 -20.06 46.44
CA VAL A 36 5.01 -19.25 46.14
C VAL A 36 3.73 -19.83 46.72
N GLY A 37 3.84 -20.95 47.41
CA GLY A 37 2.71 -21.69 47.94
C GLY A 37 2.04 -22.57 46.88
N GLN A 38 1.54 -23.72 47.32
CA GLN A 38 0.97 -24.76 46.47
C GLN A 38 -0.24 -24.29 45.66
N ALA A 39 -1.11 -23.46 46.26
CA ALA A 39 -2.27 -22.88 45.59
C ALA A 39 -1.91 -21.95 44.42
N ALA A 40 -0.85 -21.15 44.56
CA ALA A 40 -0.38 -20.28 43.49
C ALA A 40 0.29 -21.09 42.36
N TYR A 41 1.07 -22.11 42.73
CA TYR A 41 1.72 -23.01 41.78
C TYR A 41 0.70 -23.79 40.93
N ASP A 42 -0.32 -24.38 41.55
CA ASP A 42 -1.37 -25.13 40.84
C ASP A 42 -2.17 -24.25 39.89
N THR A 43 -2.47 -23.02 40.31
CA THR A 43 -3.15 -22.03 39.47
C THR A 43 -2.32 -21.75 38.22
N MET A 44 -1.04 -21.42 38.37
CA MET A 44 -0.19 -21.07 37.22
C MET A 44 0.05 -22.26 36.28
N ARG A 45 0.22 -23.46 36.83
CA ARG A 45 0.38 -24.69 36.04
C ARG A 45 -0.88 -25.03 35.25
N THR A 46 -2.06 -24.76 35.81
CA THR A 46 -3.34 -24.96 35.12
C THR A 46 -3.53 -23.98 33.96
N TRP A 47 -3.07 -22.75 34.11
CA TRP A 47 -3.19 -21.72 33.06
C TRP A 47 -2.10 -21.79 31.98
N LEU A 48 -0.97 -22.44 32.26
CA LEU A 48 0.17 -22.56 31.35
C LEU A 48 -0.18 -23.01 29.91
N PRO A 49 -1.05 -24.02 29.68
CA PRO A 49 -1.41 -24.43 28.32
C PRO A 49 -2.13 -23.33 27.53
N PHE A 50 -2.96 -22.53 28.19
CA PHE A 50 -3.71 -21.42 27.57
C PHE A 50 -2.80 -20.26 27.20
N VAL A 51 -1.82 -19.96 28.06
CA VAL A 51 -0.80 -18.94 27.79
C VAL A 51 0.06 -19.35 26.59
N MET A 52 0.51 -20.60 26.55
CA MET A 52 1.30 -21.12 25.43
C MET A 52 0.50 -21.12 24.12
N PHE A 53 -0.80 -21.46 24.18
CA PHE A 53 -1.69 -21.36 23.03
C PHE A 53 -1.86 -19.91 22.55
N ALA A 54 -2.09 -18.97 23.46
CA ALA A 54 -2.24 -17.55 23.12
C ALA A 54 -0.95 -16.99 22.48
N LEU A 55 0.22 -17.32 23.02
CA LEU A 55 1.50 -16.94 22.45
C LEU A 55 1.72 -17.55 21.06
N GLY A 56 1.41 -18.83 20.88
CA GLY A 56 1.47 -19.51 19.58
C GLY A 56 0.54 -18.88 18.54
N ALA A 57 -0.68 -18.51 18.94
CA ALA A 57 -1.65 -17.85 18.07
C ALA A 57 -1.19 -16.44 17.65
N ILE A 58 -0.67 -15.64 18.59
CA ILE A 58 -0.12 -14.31 18.31
C ILE A 58 1.08 -14.41 17.37
N PHE A 59 2.00 -15.34 17.63
CA PHE A 59 3.17 -15.55 16.78
C PHE A 59 2.77 -15.99 15.37
N GLY A 60 1.84 -16.94 15.25
CA GLY A 60 1.30 -17.39 13.97
C GLY A 60 0.64 -16.27 13.17
N ALA A 61 -0.20 -15.44 13.82
CA ALA A 61 -0.84 -14.29 13.20
C ALA A 61 0.17 -13.20 12.77
N GLY A 62 1.22 -12.99 13.57
CA GLY A 62 2.28 -12.03 13.23
C GLY A 62 3.06 -12.45 11.98
N VAL A 63 3.42 -13.73 11.87
CA VAL A 63 4.15 -14.26 10.70
C VAL A 63 3.30 -14.19 9.43
N THR A 64 2.01 -14.55 9.52
CA THR A 64 1.11 -14.47 8.35
C THR A 64 0.86 -13.03 7.91
N TYR A 65 0.71 -12.10 8.85
CA TYR A 65 0.62 -10.67 8.54
C TYR A 65 1.86 -10.14 7.81
N VAL A 66 3.07 -10.43 8.32
CA VAL A 66 4.32 -10.01 7.67
C VAL A 66 4.46 -10.62 6.27
N ALA A 67 4.09 -11.90 6.11
CA ALA A 67 4.10 -12.55 4.81
C ALA A 67 3.11 -11.89 3.83
N ALA A 68 1.92 -11.53 4.29
CA ALA A 68 0.90 -10.85 3.48
C ALA A 68 1.38 -9.45 3.05
N VAL A 69 1.93 -8.66 3.97
CA VAL A 69 2.49 -7.32 3.68
C VAL A 69 3.64 -7.41 2.67
N ARG A 70 4.57 -8.35 2.86
CA ARG A 70 5.65 -8.58 1.88
C ARG A 70 5.14 -9.01 0.51
N LYS A 71 4.06 -9.78 0.47
CA LYS A 71 3.45 -10.21 -0.79
C LYS A 71 2.77 -9.02 -1.49
N ALA A 72 2.03 -8.21 -0.75
CA ALA A 72 1.40 -6.99 -1.24
C ALA A 72 2.44 -6.01 -1.81
N GLY A 73 3.53 -5.75 -1.09
CA GLY A 73 4.61 -4.88 -1.58
C GLY A 73 5.24 -5.39 -2.87
N ARG A 74 5.46 -6.70 -3.01
CA ARG A 74 5.95 -7.30 -4.26
C ARG A 74 4.97 -7.15 -5.42
N TYR A 75 3.66 -7.28 -5.17
CA TYR A 75 2.66 -7.04 -6.20
C TYR A 75 2.61 -5.58 -6.63
N GLU A 76 2.79 -4.65 -5.69
CA GLU A 76 2.84 -3.22 -5.97
C GLU A 76 4.06 -2.86 -6.82
N THR A 77 5.26 -3.33 -6.46
CA THR A 77 6.46 -3.14 -7.28
C THR A 77 6.30 -3.71 -8.68
N ALA A 78 5.80 -4.95 -8.80
CA ALA A 78 5.56 -5.58 -10.10
C ALA A 78 4.50 -4.83 -10.94
N ARG A 79 3.50 -4.23 -10.29
CA ARG A 79 2.50 -3.38 -10.97
C ARG A 79 3.15 -2.12 -11.53
N VAL A 80 3.96 -1.44 -10.73
CA VAL A 80 4.65 -0.21 -11.13
C VAL A 80 5.66 -0.49 -12.25
N GLU A 81 6.47 -1.55 -12.13
CA GLU A 81 7.40 -1.99 -13.18
C GLU A 81 6.67 -2.30 -14.50
N ARG A 82 5.53 -3.00 -14.42
CA ARG A 82 4.70 -3.29 -15.60
C ARG A 82 4.18 -2.02 -16.25
N ASN A 83 3.69 -1.07 -15.45
CA ASN A 83 3.18 0.20 -15.96
C ASN A 83 4.30 1.02 -16.61
N ALA A 84 5.48 1.10 -15.97
CA ALA A 84 6.65 1.75 -16.53
C ALA A 84 7.04 1.12 -17.88
N ALA A 85 7.04 -0.21 -17.98
CA ALA A 85 7.33 -0.91 -19.23
C ALA A 85 6.29 -0.64 -20.34
N ILE A 86 5.01 -0.53 -19.98
CA ILE A 86 3.95 -0.17 -20.94
C ILE A 86 4.18 1.25 -21.46
N ILE A 87 4.38 2.23 -20.57
CA ILE A 87 4.65 3.62 -20.93
C ILE A 87 5.90 3.71 -21.82
N ARG A 88 6.96 2.94 -21.51
CA ARG A 88 8.18 2.89 -22.32
C ARG A 88 7.95 2.43 -23.76
N ASN A 89 6.94 1.59 -23.98
CA ASN A 89 6.58 1.05 -25.30
C ASN A 89 5.43 1.80 -25.99
N MET A 90 4.90 2.87 -25.37
CA MET A 90 3.88 3.72 -26.00
C MET A 90 4.42 4.49 -27.21
N ASP A 91 3.48 4.96 -28.03
CA ASP A 91 3.81 5.84 -29.16
C ASP A 91 4.37 7.18 -28.66
N PHE A 92 5.13 7.85 -29.53
CA PHE A 92 5.73 9.15 -29.23
C PHE A 92 4.69 10.18 -28.76
N LYS A 93 3.52 10.23 -29.42
CA LYS A 93 2.44 11.17 -29.09
C LYS A 93 1.88 10.95 -27.68
N GLU A 94 1.69 9.69 -27.30
CA GLU A 94 1.18 9.30 -25.99
C GLU A 94 2.19 9.65 -24.90
N LYS A 95 3.47 9.37 -25.12
CA LYS A 95 4.50 9.73 -24.15
C LYS A 95 4.70 11.24 -24.05
N ALA A 96 4.64 11.98 -25.16
CA ALA A 96 4.70 13.44 -25.16
C ALA A 96 3.51 14.05 -24.39
N ALA A 97 2.31 13.48 -24.53
CA ALA A 97 1.15 13.88 -23.75
C ALA A 97 1.34 13.62 -22.24
N LEU A 98 1.91 12.47 -21.85
CA LEU A 98 2.23 12.16 -20.46
C LEU A 98 3.31 13.11 -19.90
N LEU A 99 4.37 13.41 -20.67
CA LEU A 99 5.40 14.37 -20.27
C LEU A 99 4.83 15.77 -20.07
N TYR A 100 3.98 16.23 -21.00
CA TYR A 100 3.33 17.53 -20.88
C TYR A 100 2.56 17.63 -19.56
N LEU A 101 1.75 16.62 -19.24
CA LEU A 101 0.98 16.60 -17.99
C LEU A 101 1.87 16.46 -16.75
N HIS A 102 2.99 15.77 -16.85
CA HIS A 102 3.98 15.67 -15.78
C HIS A 102 4.60 17.05 -15.46
N GLU A 103 4.93 17.84 -16.48
CA GLU A 103 5.54 19.16 -16.31
C GLU A 103 4.54 20.26 -15.92
N HIS A 104 3.33 20.23 -16.48
CA HIS A 104 2.34 21.32 -16.35
C HIS A 104 1.19 20.98 -15.38
N GLY A 105 1.10 19.72 -14.94
CA GLY A 105 0.10 19.20 -14.02
C GLY A 105 -1.26 18.91 -14.65
N HIS A 106 -1.70 19.72 -15.62
CA HIS A 106 -2.97 19.51 -16.32
C HIS A 106 -2.94 20.07 -17.73
N ARG A 107 -3.88 19.60 -18.57
CA ARG A 107 -4.20 20.23 -19.84
C ARG A 107 -5.70 20.36 -20.03
N ASP A 108 -6.10 21.57 -20.34
CA ASP A 108 -7.46 21.90 -20.73
C ASP A 108 -7.60 21.74 -22.25
N VAL A 109 -8.56 20.94 -22.71
CA VAL A 109 -8.82 20.63 -24.13
C VAL A 109 -10.30 20.77 -24.40
N ASP A 110 -10.67 21.43 -25.50
CA ASP A 110 -12.07 21.53 -25.90
C ASP A 110 -12.52 20.22 -26.57
N GLU A 111 -13.75 19.77 -26.33
CA GLU A 111 -14.27 18.47 -26.81
C GLU A 111 -14.36 18.41 -28.34
N TRP A 112 -14.50 19.57 -28.98
CA TRP A 112 -14.52 19.72 -30.44
C TRP A 112 -13.13 19.88 -31.06
N GLU A 113 -12.09 20.00 -30.24
CA GLU A 113 -10.70 20.09 -30.69
C GLU A 113 -10.27 18.71 -31.21
N HIS A 114 -10.44 18.48 -32.51
CA HIS A 114 -10.02 17.25 -33.20
C HIS A 114 -8.51 17.30 -33.49
N GLU A 115 -7.72 17.62 -32.48
CA GLU A 115 -6.27 17.56 -32.56
C GLU A 115 -5.79 16.13 -32.29
N GLU A 116 -4.73 15.73 -32.98
CA GLU A 116 -4.07 14.43 -32.75
C GLU A 116 -3.66 14.24 -31.28
N MET A 117 -3.41 15.34 -30.57
CA MET A 117 -3.09 15.37 -29.15
C MET A 117 -4.30 15.09 -28.25
N ALA A 118 -5.49 15.55 -28.62
CA ALA A 118 -6.72 15.25 -27.90
C ALA A 118 -7.02 13.74 -27.95
N GLN A 119 -6.82 13.11 -29.11
CA GLN A 119 -6.96 11.67 -29.27
C GLN A 119 -5.99 10.88 -28.39
N ALA A 120 -4.76 11.37 -28.20
CA ALA A 120 -3.79 10.75 -27.31
C ALA A 120 -4.28 10.73 -25.85
N PHE A 121 -4.91 11.81 -25.36
CA PHE A 121 -5.49 11.82 -24.01
C PHE A 121 -6.65 10.84 -23.85
N TYR A 122 -7.52 10.72 -24.86
CA TYR A 122 -8.59 9.73 -24.83
C TYR A 122 -8.05 8.29 -24.78
N ASN A 123 -7.02 7.99 -25.58
CA ASN A 123 -6.37 6.67 -25.56
C ASN A 123 -5.71 6.39 -24.20
N LEU A 124 -4.97 7.35 -23.66
CA LEU A 124 -4.32 7.25 -22.35
C LEU A 124 -5.33 7.11 -21.21
N SER A 125 -6.49 7.77 -21.33
CA SER A 125 -7.58 7.63 -20.37
C SER A 125 -8.23 6.26 -20.42
N ALA A 126 -8.44 5.69 -21.62
CA ALA A 126 -8.92 4.32 -21.78
C ALA A 126 -7.95 3.28 -21.19
N MET A 127 -6.64 3.57 -21.19
CA MET A 127 -5.61 2.75 -20.54
C MET A 127 -5.49 3.02 -19.02
N GLY A 128 -6.18 4.03 -18.49
CA GLY A 128 -6.16 4.39 -17.07
C GLY A 128 -4.91 5.17 -16.63
N TYR A 129 -4.17 5.77 -17.56
CA TYR A 129 -2.98 6.58 -17.24
C TYR A 129 -3.28 8.07 -17.06
N VAL A 130 -4.40 8.55 -17.60
CA VAL A 130 -4.84 9.95 -17.53
C VAL A 130 -6.30 10.02 -17.13
N GLU A 131 -6.64 10.98 -16.28
CA GLU A 131 -8.00 11.25 -15.81
C GLU A 131 -8.53 12.51 -16.49
N GLY A 132 -9.81 12.49 -16.88
CA GLY A 132 -10.47 13.58 -17.61
C GLY A 132 -11.66 14.12 -16.85
N ASP A 133 -11.51 15.31 -16.27
CA ASP A 133 -12.57 16.02 -15.56
C ASP A 133 -13.31 16.97 -16.51
N THR A 134 -14.64 16.94 -16.48
CA THR A 134 -15.45 17.88 -17.28
C THR A 134 -15.55 19.20 -16.54
N ILE A 135 -15.01 20.28 -17.12
CA ILE A 135 -14.93 21.61 -16.50
C ILE A 135 -15.83 22.66 -17.17
N GLY A 136 -16.50 22.29 -18.26
CA GLY A 136 -17.42 23.14 -19.01
C GLY A 136 -18.29 22.32 -19.95
N PRO A 137 -19.24 22.94 -20.68
CA PRO A 137 -20.16 22.25 -21.57
C PRO A 137 -19.45 21.47 -22.68
N ASP A 138 -18.28 21.95 -23.13
CA ASP A 138 -17.50 21.35 -24.21
C ASP A 138 -16.00 21.32 -23.86
N LYS A 139 -15.65 21.17 -22.58
CA LYS A 139 -14.25 21.31 -22.13
C LYS A 139 -13.87 20.27 -21.09
N LYS A 140 -12.76 19.58 -21.35
CA LYS A 140 -12.17 18.59 -20.44
C LYS A 140 -10.81 19.04 -19.94
N ARG A 141 -10.56 18.78 -18.67
CA ARG A 141 -9.26 18.90 -18.02
C ARG A 141 -8.66 17.52 -17.86
N TRP A 142 -7.52 17.29 -18.47
CA TRP A 142 -6.75 16.07 -18.38
C TRP A 142 -5.65 16.19 -17.33
N THR A 143 -5.48 15.17 -16.50
CA THR A 143 -4.45 15.08 -15.45
C THR A 143 -3.81 13.69 -15.44
N LEU A 144 -2.61 13.56 -14.89
CA LEU A 144 -2.01 12.24 -14.69
C LEU A 144 -2.77 11.46 -13.60
N SER A 145 -3.06 10.20 -13.89
CA SER A 145 -3.51 9.25 -12.86
C SER A 145 -2.38 8.94 -11.87
N THR A 146 -2.73 8.43 -10.70
CA THR A 146 -1.76 7.92 -9.72
C THR A 146 -0.87 6.83 -10.31
N ALA A 147 -1.43 5.93 -11.12
CA ALA A 147 -0.68 4.83 -11.73
C ALA A 147 0.38 5.30 -12.73
N ALA A 148 0.10 6.39 -13.47
CA ALA A 148 1.07 7.01 -14.37
C ALA A 148 2.17 7.74 -13.59
N MET A 149 1.80 8.51 -12.57
CA MET A 149 2.78 9.20 -11.71
C MET A 149 3.74 8.21 -11.05
N GLU A 150 3.23 7.15 -10.42
CA GLU A 150 4.06 6.10 -9.81
C GLU A 150 5.04 5.46 -10.81
N ALA A 151 4.60 5.22 -12.05
CA ALA A 151 5.42 4.61 -13.08
C ALA A 151 6.51 5.55 -13.62
N ILE A 152 6.19 6.83 -13.77
CA ILE A 152 7.13 7.87 -14.21
C ILE A 152 8.20 8.12 -13.13
N ASP A 153 7.79 8.25 -11.87
CA ASP A 153 8.69 8.44 -10.74
C ASP A 153 9.63 7.24 -10.55
N HIS A 154 9.13 6.03 -10.83
CA HIS A 154 9.92 4.80 -10.75
C HIS A 154 10.97 4.69 -11.87
N ASP A 155 10.67 5.10 -13.09
CA ASP A 155 11.59 5.07 -14.23
C ASP A 155 11.68 6.43 -14.95
N PRO A 156 12.43 7.40 -14.39
CA PRO A 156 12.59 8.73 -14.98
C PRO A 156 13.33 8.70 -16.33
N ALA A 157 13.94 7.56 -16.70
CA ALA A 157 14.58 7.42 -18.00
C ALA A 157 13.57 7.36 -19.16
N ILE A 158 12.29 7.08 -18.87
CA ILE A 158 11.18 7.14 -19.84
C ILE A 158 11.15 8.52 -20.52
N PHE A 159 11.28 9.60 -19.75
CA PHE A 159 11.20 10.96 -20.27
C PHE A 159 12.55 11.56 -20.66
N LYS A 160 13.66 11.18 -20.01
CA LYS A 160 15.00 11.62 -20.44
C LYS A 160 15.34 11.22 -21.88
N ALA A 161 14.88 10.05 -22.31
CA ALA A 161 15.06 9.62 -23.71
C ALA A 161 14.28 10.53 -24.67
N MET A 162 13.07 10.95 -24.30
CA MET A 162 12.26 11.86 -25.12
C MET A 162 12.75 13.30 -25.10
N GLU A 163 13.19 13.81 -23.96
CA GLU A 163 13.79 15.15 -23.87
C GLU A 163 15.02 15.24 -24.78
N SER A 164 15.80 14.16 -24.89
CA SER A 164 16.90 14.07 -25.85
C SER A 164 16.43 14.04 -27.32
N GLU A 165 15.33 13.37 -27.63
CA GLU A 165 14.75 13.32 -28.99
C GLU A 165 14.13 14.68 -29.39
N LEU A 166 13.41 15.33 -28.47
CA LEU A 166 12.83 16.67 -28.63
C LEU A 166 13.90 17.78 -28.66
N GLY A 167 14.98 17.61 -27.89
CA GLY A 167 16.11 18.54 -27.82
C GLY A 167 17.04 18.54 -29.04
N MET A 168 16.98 17.51 -29.90
CA MET A 168 17.71 17.49 -31.19
C MET A 168 16.93 18.12 -32.34
N THR A 169 15.63 18.39 -32.18
CA THR A 169 14.80 19.07 -33.20
C THR A 169 14.76 20.60 -33.08
N GLY A 170 15.56 21.19 -32.17
CA GLY A 170 15.58 22.63 -31.87
C GLY A 170 16.80 23.41 -32.39
N ARG A 171 17.51 22.89 -33.40
CA ARG A 171 18.53 23.65 -34.15
C ARG A 171 18.45 23.27 -35.61
N ASP A 172 17.69 24.05 -36.37
CA ASP A 172 17.94 24.40 -37.77
C ASP A 172 17.39 25.81 -38.02
#